data_AF-A0A818NUL1-F1
#
_entry.id   AF-A0A818NUL1-F1
#
_cell.length_a   1.000
_cell.length_b   1.000
_cell.length_c   1.000
_cell.angle_alpha   90.00
_cell.angle_beta   90.00
_cell.angle_gamma   90.00
#
_symmetry.space_group_name_H-M   'P 1'
#
loop_
_entity.id
_entity.type
_entity.pdbx_description
1 polymer ?
#
loop_
_entity_poly.entity_id
_entity_poly.type
_entity_poly.pdbx_seq_one_letter_code
_entity_poly.pdbx_strand_id
1 'polypeptide(L)'
;MNLSVFYCLSDRLACLHPVIEFSVCVAPRWDCASECRICLIFSDGHRWECERQFPQWNDKKWHQLTYHYRQYTRFPTSVTVQLSGKDRQGWAGYYGTKFAQTRLRLLSHTDEGETTNQENETIMEEKIEDELSQAPQSESMPDNLPVDDGDDFVRQSTSPSYSSYGSTESDDE
;
A
#
# COMPACT_ATOMS: atom_id res chain seq x y z
N MET A 1 5.78 2.74 8.48
CA MET A 1 4.31 2.83 8.27
C MET A 1 3.70 1.51 8.69
N ASN A 2 2.65 1.54 9.51
CA ASN A 2 1.88 0.36 9.89
C ASN A 2 0.44 0.56 9.44
N LEU A 3 -0.11 -0.39 8.68
CA LEU A 3 -1.50 -0.41 8.22
C LEU A 3 -2.16 -1.68 8.75
N SER A 4 -3.34 -1.54 9.35
CA SER A 4 -4.15 -2.68 9.76
C SER A 4 -5.51 -2.58 9.07
N VAL A 5 -5.94 -3.66 8.41
CA VAL A 5 -7.24 -3.75 7.73
C VAL A 5 -7.98 -4.97 8.26
N PHE A 6 -9.26 -4.81 8.55
CA PHE A 6 -10.10 -5.88 9.07
C PHE A 6 -11.20 -6.21 8.06
N TYR A 7 -11.33 -7.49 7.73
CA TYR A 7 -12.36 -8.02 6.84
C TYR A 7 -13.30 -8.93 7.62
N CYS A 8 -14.61 -8.72 7.46
CA CYS A 8 -15.63 -9.65 7.92
C CYS A 8 -16.03 -10.56 6.76
N LEU A 9 -16.01 -11.87 7.00
CA LEU A 9 -16.47 -12.87 6.06
C LEU A 9 -17.82 -13.40 6.54
N SER A 10 -18.77 -13.58 5.61
CA SER A 10 -20.09 -14.08 5.98
C SER A 10 -20.06 -15.58 6.21
N ASP A 11 -20.58 -16.04 7.35
CA ASP A 11 -20.77 -17.47 7.65
C ASP A 11 -21.59 -18.21 6.60
N ARG A 12 -22.42 -17.50 5.82
CA ARG A 12 -23.18 -18.08 4.71
C ARG A 12 -22.29 -18.63 3.60
N LEU A 13 -21.05 -18.16 3.51
CA LEU A 13 -20.06 -18.62 2.53
C LEU A 13 -19.31 -19.86 3.02
N ALA A 14 -19.46 -20.25 4.29
CA ALA A 14 -18.76 -21.39 4.86
C ALA A 14 -19.06 -22.70 4.12
N CYS A 15 -20.30 -22.89 3.63
CA CYS A 15 -20.68 -24.10 2.90
C CYS A 15 -20.02 -24.22 1.52
N LEU A 16 -19.51 -23.11 0.95
CA LEU A 16 -18.87 -23.09 -0.35
C LEU A 16 -17.38 -23.42 -0.29
N HIS A 17 -16.79 -23.39 0.91
CA HIS A 17 -15.35 -23.55 1.13
C HIS A 17 -14.48 -22.79 0.09
N PRO A 18 -14.67 -21.48 -0.13
CA PRO A 18 -13.91 -20.75 -1.14
C PRO A 18 -12.42 -20.64 -0.80
N VAL A 19 -11.57 -20.49 -1.80
CA VAL A 19 -10.18 -20.11 -1.57
C VAL A 19 -10.13 -18.64 -1.15
N ILE A 20 -9.44 -18.34 -0.05
CA ILE A 20 -9.25 -16.95 0.38
C ILE A 20 -7.92 -16.47 -0.23
N GLU A 21 -8.00 -15.59 -1.23
CA GLU A 21 -6.85 -14.94 -1.84
C GLU A 21 -6.61 -13.60 -1.16
N PHE A 22 -5.40 -13.41 -0.66
CA PHE A 22 -4.87 -12.10 -0.30
C PHE A 22 -3.85 -11.65 -1.35
N SER A 23 -3.98 -10.43 -1.87
CA SER A 23 -2.95 -9.85 -2.72
C SER A 23 -2.62 -8.41 -2.34
N VAL A 24 -1.34 -8.03 -2.51
CA VAL A 24 -0.85 -6.67 -2.27
C VAL A 24 0.34 -6.36 -3.17
N CYS A 25 0.40 -5.14 -3.70
CA CYS A 25 1.58 -4.65 -4.40
C CYS A 25 2.52 -3.97 -3.40
N VAL A 26 3.80 -4.32 -3.44
CA VAL A 26 4.86 -3.75 -2.60
C VAL A 26 5.95 -3.13 -3.46
N ALA A 27 6.45 -1.96 -3.07
CA ALA A 27 7.60 -1.34 -3.73
C ALA A 27 8.52 -0.65 -2.72
N PRO A 28 9.84 -0.86 -2.80
CA PRO A 28 10.81 -0.07 -2.06
C PRO A 28 11.03 1.29 -2.73
N ARG A 29 11.70 2.20 -2.01
CA ARG A 29 12.30 3.39 -2.63
C ARG A 29 13.69 3.01 -3.13
N TRP A 30 14.08 3.55 -4.29
CA TRP A 30 15.32 3.17 -4.97
C TRP A 30 16.60 3.44 -4.14
N ASP A 31 16.66 4.55 -3.42
CA ASP A 31 17.83 5.03 -2.66
C ASP A 31 17.77 4.69 -1.16
N CYS A 32 16.86 3.82 -0.74
CA CYS A 32 16.64 3.47 0.67
C CYS A 32 16.50 1.95 0.80
N ALA A 33 17.33 1.33 1.62
CA ALA A 33 17.09 -0.06 2.00
C ALA A 33 15.91 -0.12 2.95
N SER A 34 14.98 -1.02 2.71
CA SER A 34 13.76 -1.13 3.52
C SER A 34 13.42 -2.58 3.80
N GLU A 35 12.60 -2.79 4.82
CA GLU A 35 11.99 -4.07 5.12
C GLU A 35 10.47 -3.91 5.16
N CYS A 36 9.77 -4.95 4.70
CA CYS A 36 8.34 -5.08 4.92
C CYS A 36 8.00 -6.37 5.63
N ARG A 37 6.98 -6.29 6.47
CA ARG A 37 6.32 -7.42 7.12
C ARG A 37 4.83 -7.39 6.80
N ILE A 38 4.30 -8.52 6.37
CA ILE A 38 2.89 -8.72 6.07
C ILE A 38 2.43 -9.86 6.97
N CYS A 39 1.36 -9.65 7.73
CA CYS A 39 0.79 -10.65 8.62
C CYS A 39 -0.72 -10.74 8.36
N LEU A 40 -1.20 -11.96 8.14
CA LEU A 40 -2.60 -12.31 8.02
C LEU A 40 -2.99 -13.14 9.25
N ILE A 41 -4.00 -12.68 9.98
CA ILE A 41 -4.52 -13.33 11.17
C ILE A 41 -5.96 -13.69 10.89
N PHE A 42 -6.24 -14.99 10.84
CA PHE A 42 -7.57 -15.52 10.58
C PHE A 42 -8.24 -15.89 11.91
N SER A 43 -9.56 -15.73 11.97
CA SER A 43 -10.34 -16.01 13.18
C SER A 43 -10.37 -17.49 13.57
N ASP A 44 -10.02 -18.40 12.65
CA ASP A 44 -9.89 -19.84 12.90
C ASP A 44 -8.58 -20.20 13.65
N GLY A 45 -7.74 -19.20 13.94
CA GLY A 45 -6.46 -19.36 14.61
C GLY A 45 -5.28 -19.48 13.65
N HIS A 46 -5.54 -19.57 12.33
CA HIS A 46 -4.47 -19.58 11.35
C HIS A 46 -3.78 -18.22 11.27
N ARG A 47 -2.44 -18.26 11.15
CA ARG A 47 -1.61 -17.06 11.02
C ARG A 47 -0.57 -17.30 9.95
N TRP A 48 -0.48 -16.37 9.02
CA TRP A 48 0.53 -16.38 7.97
C TRP A 48 1.33 -15.09 8.00
N GLU A 49 2.64 -15.19 7.82
CA GLU A 49 3.54 -14.04 7.80
C GLU A 49 4.54 -14.12 6.65
N CYS A 50 4.85 -12.97 6.07
CA CYS A 50 5.92 -12.80 5.10
C CYS A 50 6.74 -11.58 5.45
N GLU A 51 8.06 -11.77 5.52
CA GLU A 51 9.03 -10.69 5.65
C GLU A 51 9.90 -10.61 4.40
N ARG A 52 10.18 -9.38 3.97
CA ARG A 52 11.05 -9.14 2.82
C ARG A 52 11.92 -7.92 3.06
N GLN A 53 13.17 -8.02 2.64
CA GLN A 53 14.13 -6.94 2.65
C GLN A 53 14.43 -6.50 1.23
N PHE A 54 14.57 -5.21 1.04
CA PHE A 54 14.99 -4.59 -0.21
C PHE A 54 16.32 -3.87 0.01
N PRO A 55 17.32 -4.12 -0.84
CA PRO A 55 18.60 -3.44 -0.75
C PRO A 55 18.46 -1.96 -1.13
N GLN A 56 19.42 -1.15 -0.71
CA GLN A 56 19.60 0.18 -1.26
C GLN A 56 20.06 0.07 -2.72
N TRP A 57 19.71 1.06 -3.54
CA TRP A 57 20.00 1.07 -4.99
C TRP A 57 19.30 -0.08 -5.72
N ASN A 58 18.07 -0.38 -5.31
CA ASN A 58 17.20 -1.34 -5.98
C ASN A 58 16.61 -0.74 -7.26
N ASP A 59 15.95 -1.60 -8.03
CA ASP A 59 15.28 -1.27 -9.29
C ASP A 59 13.94 -0.53 -9.13
N LYS A 60 13.51 -0.25 -7.89
CA LYS A 60 12.27 0.46 -7.54
C LYS A 60 11.00 -0.21 -8.08
N LYS A 61 11.05 -1.51 -8.37
CA LYS A 61 9.93 -2.19 -9.00
C LYS A 61 8.83 -2.52 -8.01
N TRP A 62 7.61 -2.56 -8.55
CA TRP A 62 6.46 -3.10 -7.85
C TRP A 62 6.48 -4.63 -7.95
N HIS A 63 6.32 -5.29 -6.81
CA HIS A 63 6.10 -6.72 -6.74
C HIS A 63 4.69 -6.97 -6.21
N GLN A 64 3.95 -7.82 -6.90
CA GLN A 64 2.70 -8.34 -6.38
C GLN A 64 3.01 -9.57 -5.52
N LEU A 65 2.60 -9.49 -4.25
CA LEU A 65 2.50 -10.64 -3.38
C LEU A 65 1.08 -11.17 -3.43
N THR A 66 0.94 -12.48 -3.62
CA THR A 66 -0.33 -13.19 -3.53
C THR A 66 -0.17 -14.35 -2.55
N TYR A 67 -1.12 -14.51 -1.64
CA TYR A 67 -1.23 -15.63 -0.73
C TYR A 67 -2.59 -16.29 -0.88
N HIS A 68 -2.60 -17.61 -1.07
CA HIS A 68 -3.82 -18.41 -1.08
C HIS A 68 -3.95 -19.19 0.21
N TYR A 69 -5.03 -18.94 0.95
CA TYR A 69 -5.43 -19.77 2.07
C TYR A 69 -6.48 -20.79 1.62
N ARG A 70 -6.07 -22.07 1.64
CA ARG A 70 -6.85 -23.24 1.25
C ARG A 70 -6.96 -24.19 2.43
N GLN A 71 -7.90 -25.14 2.36
CA GLN A 71 -8.01 -26.28 3.29
C GLN A 71 -8.13 -25.92 4.78
N TYR A 72 -8.73 -24.78 5.11
CA TYR A 72 -9.07 -24.45 6.49
C TYR A 72 -10.09 -25.45 7.06
N THR A 73 -9.90 -25.84 8.32
CA THR A 73 -10.78 -26.77 9.02
C THR A 73 -12.15 -26.15 9.31
N ARG A 74 -12.16 -24.85 9.59
CA ARG A 74 -13.36 -24.03 9.80
C ARG A 74 -13.22 -22.76 8.98
N PHE A 75 -14.28 -22.37 8.28
CA PHE A 75 -14.29 -21.10 7.56
C PHE A 75 -14.04 -19.94 8.53
N PRO A 76 -13.01 -19.12 8.31
CA PRO A 76 -12.77 -17.95 9.15
C PRO A 76 -13.87 -16.91 8.90
N THR A 77 -14.39 -16.33 9.98
CA THR A 77 -15.41 -15.27 9.95
C THR A 77 -14.79 -13.88 9.85
N SER A 78 -13.48 -13.77 10.10
CA SER A 78 -12.74 -12.55 9.88
C SER A 78 -11.27 -12.80 9.53
N VAL A 79 -10.70 -11.80 8.85
CA VAL A 79 -9.27 -11.75 8.52
C VAL A 79 -8.75 -10.37 8.89
N THR A 80 -7.70 -10.34 9.71
CA THR A 80 -6.95 -9.11 10.01
C THR A 80 -5.66 -9.10 9.20
N VAL A 81 -5.47 -8.06 8.41
CA VAL A 81 -4.27 -7.84 7.61
C VAL A 81 -3.43 -6.75 8.27
N GLN A 82 -2.18 -7.05 8.59
CA GLN A 82 -1.22 -6.09 9.12
C GLN A 82 -0.06 -5.94 8.14
N LEU A 83 0.15 -4.73 7.65
CA LEU A 83 1.26 -4.36 6.75
C LEU A 83 2.18 -3.40 7.48
N SER A 84 3.47 -3.73 7.54
CA SER A 84 4.49 -2.89 8.13
C SER A 84 5.60 -2.64 7.11
N GLY A 85 5.97 -1.38 6.92
CA GLY A 85 7.11 -0.97 6.10
C GLY A 85 8.03 -0.07 6.91
N LYS A 86 9.30 -0.45 7.01
CA LYS A 86 10.32 0.25 7.80
C LYS A 86 11.57 0.50 6.95
N ASP A 87 12.12 1.71 7.06
CA ASP A 87 13.41 2.02 6.45
C ASP A 87 14.55 1.49 7.34
N ARG A 88 15.68 1.16 6.73
CA ARG A 88 16.86 0.66 7.44
C ARG A 88 17.91 1.73 7.67
N GLN A 89 17.69 2.96 7.18
CA GLN A 89 18.61 4.09 7.33
C GLN A 89 18.30 4.95 8.57
N GLY A 90 17.14 4.79 9.19
CA GLY A 90 16.70 5.62 10.32
C GLY A 90 16.38 7.05 9.90
N TRP A 91 15.99 7.26 8.64
CA TRP A 91 15.73 8.60 8.12
C TRP A 91 14.37 9.12 8.60
N ALA A 92 14.34 10.37 9.06
CA ALA A 92 13.09 11.04 9.41
C ALA A 92 12.20 11.18 8.17
N GLY A 93 11.04 10.54 8.18
CA GLY A 93 10.06 10.59 7.09
C GLY A 93 9.40 9.25 6.79
N TYR A 94 8.87 9.10 5.59
CA TYR A 94 8.15 7.90 5.14
C TYR A 94 8.95 7.17 4.07
N TYR A 95 10.12 6.63 4.41
CA TYR A 95 11.03 5.99 3.43
C TYR A 95 10.98 4.47 3.38
N GLY A 96 10.31 3.82 4.34
CA GLY A 96 10.06 2.39 4.29
C GLY A 96 9.21 1.95 3.10
N THR A 97 9.10 0.64 2.93
CA THR A 97 8.36 -0.01 1.84
C THR A 97 6.93 0.53 1.71
N LYS A 98 6.49 0.71 0.46
CA LYS A 98 5.14 1.16 0.10
C LYS A 98 4.26 -0.02 -0.21
N PHE A 99 2.98 0.12 0.12
CA PHE A 99 1.94 -0.86 -0.17
C PHE A 99 0.85 -0.20 -1.00
N ALA A 100 0.35 -0.91 -2.00
CA ALA A 100 -0.75 -0.47 -2.83
C ALA A 100 -1.60 -1.67 -3.26
N GLN A 101 -2.82 -1.38 -3.74
CA GLN A 101 -3.71 -2.38 -4.34
C GLN A 101 -3.94 -3.62 -3.44
N THR A 102 -4.01 -3.42 -2.12
CA THR A 102 -4.35 -4.48 -1.17
C THR A 102 -5.76 -4.97 -1.44
N ARG A 103 -5.92 -6.28 -1.63
CA ARG A 103 -7.19 -6.93 -1.94
C ARG A 103 -7.32 -8.23 -1.15
N LEU A 104 -8.55 -8.53 -0.76
CA LEU A 104 -8.96 -9.83 -0.28
C LEU A 104 -10.08 -10.32 -1.20
N ARG A 105 -9.92 -11.50 -1.78
CA ARG A 105 -10.91 -12.12 -2.67
C ARG A 105 -11.28 -13.50 -2.16
N LEU A 106 -12.51 -13.88 -2.46
CA LEU A 106 -13.01 -15.24 -2.26
C LEU A 106 -13.17 -15.85 -3.65
N LEU A 107 -12.39 -16.87 -3.95
CA LEU A 107 -12.42 -17.56 -5.22
C LEU A 107 -13.22 -18.85 -5.09
N SER A 108 -14.16 -19.09 -6.00
CA SER A 108 -14.82 -20.39 -6.12
C SER A 108 -13.84 -21.43 -6.67
N HIS A 109 -14.04 -22.69 -6.31
CA HIS A 109 -13.27 -23.83 -6.83
C HIS A 109 -13.45 -24.13 -8.33
N THR A 110 -14.16 -23.29 -9.09
CA THR A 110 -14.68 -23.60 -10.44
C THR A 110 -13.99 -22.84 -11.58
N ASP A 111 -12.75 -22.39 -11.42
CA ASP A 111 -11.92 -21.92 -12.55
C ASP A 111 -10.59 -22.67 -12.55
N GLU A 112 -10.59 -23.89 -13.11
CA GLU A 112 -9.36 -24.60 -13.43
C GLU A 112 -8.94 -24.30 -14.88
N GLY A 113 -7.86 -23.53 -15.00
CA GLY A 113 -6.76 -23.87 -15.89
C GLY A 113 -5.62 -24.40 -15.03
N GLU A 114 -5.65 -25.72 -14.80
CA GLU A 114 -4.61 -26.63 -14.30
C GLU A 114 -3.33 -26.12 -13.60
N THR A 115 -3.05 -26.83 -12.49
CA THR A 115 -1.75 -27.05 -11.81
C THR A 115 -1.18 -25.88 -11.01
N THR A 116 -1.17 -25.99 -9.68
CA THR A 116 -0.01 -26.48 -8.89
C THR A 116 -0.42 -26.66 -7.42
N ASN A 117 -0.05 -27.80 -6.82
CA ASN A 117 -0.01 -28.20 -5.40
C ASN A 117 -1.05 -27.67 -4.38
N GLN A 118 -1.66 -28.64 -3.69
CA GLN A 118 -2.71 -28.55 -2.67
C GLN A 118 -2.31 -27.88 -1.33
N GLU A 119 -1.40 -26.91 -1.35
CA GLU A 119 -0.90 -26.25 -0.14
C GLU A 119 -1.18 -24.74 -0.16
N ASN A 120 -1.06 -24.10 0.99
CA ASN A 120 -1.09 -22.65 1.07
C ASN A 120 0.13 -22.09 0.35
N GLU A 121 -0.07 -21.49 -0.81
CA GLU A 121 1.02 -20.97 -1.63
C GLU A 121 1.18 -19.45 -1.45
N THR A 122 2.43 -19.00 -1.56
CA THR A 122 2.77 -17.59 -1.68
C THR A 122 3.43 -17.39 -3.04
N ILE A 123 2.78 -16.62 -3.91
CA ILE A 123 3.27 -16.30 -5.23
C ILE A 123 3.77 -14.85 -5.22
N MET A 124 4.94 -14.65 -5.81
CA MET A 124 5.59 -13.35 -5.91
C MET A 124 5.92 -13.08 -7.35
N GLU A 125 5.26 -12.08 -7.92
CA GLU A 125 5.45 -11.70 -9.31
C GLU A 125 5.91 -10.24 -9.37
N GLU A 126 6.85 -9.95 -10.26
CA GLU A 126 7.17 -8.58 -10.61
C GLU A 126 6.02 -8.04 -11.47
N LYS A 127 5.40 -6.93 -11.04
CA LYS A 127 4.33 -6.33 -11.82
C LYS A 127 4.94 -5.45 -12.90
N ILE A 128 4.76 -5.85 -14.16
CA ILE A 128 5.17 -5.03 -15.31
C ILE A 128 4.24 -3.80 -15.38
N GLU A 129 4.83 -2.60 -15.44
CA GLU A 129 4.15 -1.31 -15.25
C GLU A 129 3.07 -0.99 -16.31
N ASP A 130 2.95 -1.77 -17.38
CA ASP A 130 2.00 -1.51 -18.48
C ASP A 130 0.52 -1.52 -18.05
N GLU A 131 0.16 -2.26 -17.00
CA GLU A 131 -1.23 -2.32 -16.50
C GLU A 131 -1.67 -1.14 -15.60
N LEU A 132 -0.75 -0.25 -15.20
CA LEU A 132 -1.08 0.94 -14.40
C LEU A 132 -1.37 2.19 -15.26
N SER A 133 -1.22 2.08 -16.58
CA SER A 133 -1.35 3.20 -17.53
C SER A 133 -2.80 3.59 -17.88
N GLN A 134 -3.80 2.81 -17.49
CA GLN A 134 -5.22 3.11 -17.77
C GLN A 134 -5.86 3.99 -16.68
N ALA A 135 -5.32 5.19 -16.48
CA ALA A 135 -6.10 6.26 -15.87
C ALA A 135 -6.89 6.97 -17.00
N PRO A 136 -8.20 7.27 -16.84
CA PRO A 136 -8.88 8.14 -17.79
C PRO A 136 -8.16 9.49 -17.77
N GLN A 137 -7.63 9.89 -18.93
CA GLN A 137 -7.01 11.22 -19.05
C GLN A 137 -8.09 12.25 -18.74
N SER A 138 -7.90 12.95 -17.62
CA SER A 138 -8.73 14.09 -17.26
C SER A 138 -8.68 15.12 -18.38
N GLU A 139 -9.86 15.54 -18.81
CA GLU A 139 -10.13 16.51 -19.85
C GLU A 139 -9.21 17.73 -19.73
N SER A 140 -8.59 18.10 -20.86
CA SER A 140 -7.78 19.31 -21.01
C SER A 140 -8.57 20.53 -20.57
N MET A 141 -7.97 21.36 -19.70
CA MET A 141 -8.53 22.67 -19.37
C MET A 141 -8.69 23.52 -20.64
N PRO A 142 -9.82 24.21 -20.84
CA PRO A 142 -9.98 25.09 -21.97
C PRO A 142 -9.11 26.35 -21.80
N ASP A 143 -8.21 26.56 -22.75
CA ASP A 143 -7.57 27.85 -23.01
C ASP A 143 -8.65 28.86 -23.43
N ASN A 144 -9.05 29.75 -22.52
CA ASN A 144 -9.57 31.08 -22.84
C ASN A 144 -9.82 31.86 -21.54
N LEU A 145 -8.82 32.63 -21.12
CA LEU A 145 -9.06 33.80 -20.28
C LEU A 145 -9.19 35.03 -21.19
N PRO A 146 -10.22 35.87 -21.03
CA PRO A 146 -10.32 37.11 -21.77
C PRO A 146 -9.21 38.07 -21.34
N VAL A 147 -8.60 38.71 -22.32
CA VAL A 147 -7.64 39.80 -22.15
C VAL A 147 -8.41 41.02 -21.64
N ASP A 148 -8.08 41.49 -20.43
CA ASP A 148 -8.61 42.73 -19.85
C ASP A 148 -7.55 43.83 -19.99
N ASP A 149 -7.88 44.88 -20.73
CA ASP A 149 -7.03 46.01 -21.07
C ASP A 149 -7.19 47.15 -20.03
N GLY A 150 -6.06 47.59 -19.44
CA GLY A 150 -5.90 48.85 -18.67
C GLY A 150 -6.26 48.76 -17.18
N ASP A 151 -5.59 49.41 -16.21
CA ASP A 151 -4.55 50.43 -16.19
C ASP A 151 -3.88 50.42 -14.79
N ASP A 152 -2.63 50.88 -14.75
CA ASP A 152 -1.89 51.53 -13.63
C ASP A 152 -2.10 51.10 -12.16
N PHE A 153 -1.10 50.41 -11.57
CA PHE A 153 -0.53 50.85 -10.27
C PHE A 153 0.82 50.17 -9.92
N VAL A 154 1.87 51.00 -9.85
CA VAL A 154 3.05 50.99 -8.96
C VAL A 154 3.66 49.63 -8.54
N ARG A 155 4.88 49.39 -9.03
CA ARG A 155 5.84 48.39 -8.52
C ARG A 155 6.21 48.68 -7.06
N GLN A 156 5.94 47.73 -6.16
CA GLN A 156 6.78 47.52 -4.98
C GLN A 156 7.04 46.03 -4.78
N SER A 157 8.30 45.67 -5.00
CA SER A 157 8.92 44.42 -4.62
C SER A 157 9.10 44.36 -3.11
N THR A 158 8.51 43.38 -2.44
CA THR A 158 8.93 42.97 -1.10
C THR A 158 8.95 41.44 -0.99
N SER A 159 10.16 40.91 -0.77
CA SER A 159 10.43 39.52 -0.43
C SER A 159 9.80 39.16 0.93
N PRO A 160 9.42 37.89 1.18
CA PRO A 160 9.02 37.48 2.51
C PRO A 160 10.27 37.30 3.40
N SER A 161 10.41 38.16 4.41
CA SER A 161 11.39 38.01 5.49
C SER A 161 10.91 36.99 6.52
N TYR A 162 11.78 36.04 6.84
CA TYR A 162 11.63 35.04 7.89
C TYR A 162 11.68 35.71 9.27
N SER A 163 10.58 35.66 10.05
CA SER A 163 10.58 36.13 11.43
C SER A 163 10.91 34.99 12.39
N SER A 164 12.13 35.03 12.92
CA SER A 164 12.51 34.38 14.17
C SER A 164 11.93 35.19 15.34
N TYR A 165 11.23 34.52 16.25
CA TYR A 165 11.12 34.97 17.64
C TYR A 165 11.32 33.77 18.56
N GLY A 166 12.30 33.89 19.44
CA GLY A 166 12.49 33.04 20.60
C GLY A 166 12.14 33.78 21.90
N SER A 167 12.41 33.06 22.99
CA SER A 167 12.49 33.46 24.40
C SER A 167 11.19 33.32 25.22
N THR A 168 11.16 32.32 26.11
CA THR A 168 11.29 32.39 27.60
C THR A 168 9.88 32.45 28.23
N GLU A 169 9.52 31.80 29.32
CA GLU A 169 10.20 31.59 30.60
C GLU A 169 9.78 30.25 31.27
N SER A 170 10.60 29.88 32.23
CA SER A 170 10.44 28.95 33.35
C SER A 170 9.24 29.26 34.26
N ASP A 171 8.64 28.23 34.85
CA ASP A 171 8.05 28.28 36.19
C ASP A 171 8.15 26.89 36.87
N ASP A 172 8.43 26.95 38.17
CA ASP A 172 8.77 25.91 39.14
C ASP A 172 7.69 24.83 39.39
N GLU A 173 8.15 23.60 39.70
CA GLU A 173 7.90 22.88 40.98
C GLU A 173 8.84 21.67 41.13
#